data_AF-T2SWU7-F1
#
_entry.id   AF-T2SWU7-F1
#
_cell.length_a   1.000
_cell.length_b   1.000
_cell.length_c   1.000
_cell.angle_alpha   90.00
_cell.angle_beta   90.00
_cell.angle_gamma   90.00
#
_symmetry.space_group_name_H-M   'P 1'
#
loop_
_entity.id
_entity.type
_entity.pdbx_description
1 polymer ?
#
loop_
_entity_poly.entity_id
_entity_poly.type
_entity_poly.pdbx_seq_one_letter_code
_entity_poly.pdbx_strand_id
1 'polypeptide(L)'
;VIFCNEFSADFLNIKENDENYFYGVLEVEKHHMMEGFLFCNLDYQRKKNFTLRMHDLLKGNEAKGELDFTKWCWPNMKALGIEYCVFPYYYTIKDFSNAYLNENYKKTILEARENPTIIHYDAWWGAVKPWDYPFGLKADLWLNALAKTP
;
A
#
# COMPACT_ATOMS: atom_id res chain seq x y z
N VAL A 1 8.32 -5.49 3.42
CA VAL A 1 7.00 -5.96 2.94
C VAL A 1 7.15 -7.42 2.54
N ILE A 2 6.14 -8.25 2.75
CA ILE A 2 6.08 -9.61 2.18
C ILE A 2 4.69 -9.85 1.58
N PHE A 3 4.62 -10.70 0.56
CA PHE A 3 3.38 -11.19 0.00
C PHE A 3 2.98 -12.47 0.72
N CYS A 4 1.81 -12.46 1.33
CA CYS A 4 1.25 -13.60 2.06
C CYS A 4 0.33 -14.44 1.16
N ASN A 5 -0.33 -13.81 0.19
CA ASN A 5 -1.22 -14.46 -0.77
C ASN A 5 -0.92 -14.04 -2.21
N GLU A 6 -1.39 -14.84 -3.15
CA GLU A 6 -1.37 -14.57 -4.59
C GLU A 6 -2.26 -13.35 -4.90
N PHE A 7 -1.83 -12.46 -5.80
CA PHE A 7 -2.49 -11.18 -6.05
C PHE A 7 -2.68 -10.87 -7.54
N SER A 8 -2.12 -11.68 -8.44
CA SER A 8 -2.10 -11.38 -9.88
C SER A 8 -3.50 -11.30 -10.48
N ALA A 9 -4.45 -12.10 -9.99
CA ALA A 9 -5.83 -12.10 -10.45
C ALA A 9 -6.50 -10.72 -10.32
N ASP A 10 -6.19 -9.95 -9.28
CA ASP A 10 -6.78 -8.63 -9.03
C ASP A 10 -6.32 -7.61 -10.09
N PHE A 11 -5.12 -7.77 -10.62
CA PHE A 11 -4.55 -6.87 -11.64
C PHE A 11 -4.87 -7.29 -13.07
N LEU A 12 -5.16 -8.58 -13.31
CA LEU A 12 -5.65 -9.06 -14.61
C LEU A 12 -7.02 -8.46 -14.99
N ASN A 13 -7.76 -7.93 -14.02
CA ASN A 13 -9.05 -7.29 -14.24
C ASN A 13 -8.95 -5.83 -14.71
N ILE A 14 -7.76 -5.22 -14.65
CA ILE A 14 -7.55 -3.84 -15.10
C ILE A 14 -7.70 -3.77 -16.62
N LYS A 15 -8.58 -2.88 -17.06
CA LYS A 15 -8.96 -2.74 -18.47
C LYS A 15 -8.06 -1.71 -19.16
N GLU A 16 -7.96 -1.81 -20.49
CA GLU A 16 -7.15 -0.89 -21.31
C GLU A 16 -7.64 0.57 -21.26
N ASN A 17 -8.91 0.79 -20.90
CA ASN A 17 -9.49 2.10 -20.71
C ASN A 17 -9.36 2.63 -19.27
N ASP A 18 -8.58 1.96 -18.41
CA ASP A 18 -8.34 2.45 -17.06
C ASP A 18 -7.41 3.66 -17.08
N GLU A 19 -7.86 4.75 -16.46
CA GLU A 19 -7.22 6.06 -16.48
C GLU A 19 -6.53 6.44 -15.15
N ASN A 20 -6.17 5.44 -14.36
CA ASN A 20 -5.44 5.64 -13.11
C ASN A 20 -3.94 5.40 -13.32
N TYR A 21 -3.09 6.28 -12.79
CA TYR A 21 -1.65 6.05 -12.77
C TYR A 21 -1.29 4.94 -11.79
N PHE A 22 -1.92 4.95 -10.63
CA PHE A 22 -1.56 4.09 -9.51
C PHE A 22 -2.78 3.46 -8.86
N TYR A 23 -2.53 2.30 -8.29
CA TYR A 23 -3.41 1.59 -7.39
C TYR A 23 -2.66 1.37 -6.08
N GLY A 24 -3.32 1.67 -4.97
CA GLY A 24 -2.75 1.48 -3.64
C GLY A 24 -3.80 1.63 -2.55
N VAL A 25 -3.42 1.32 -1.32
CA VAL A 25 -4.29 1.55 -0.16
C VAL A 25 -4.27 3.05 0.16
N LEU A 26 -5.43 3.69 0.21
CA LEU A 26 -5.53 5.15 0.24
C LEU A 26 -5.84 5.71 1.64
N GLU A 27 -5.05 6.69 2.06
CA GLU A 27 -5.33 7.54 3.20
C GLU A 27 -6.05 8.82 2.73
N VAL A 28 -7.39 8.73 2.65
CA VAL A 28 -8.25 9.76 2.03
C VAL A 28 -8.14 11.12 2.70
N GLU A 29 -8.06 11.19 4.03
CA GLU A 29 -7.95 12.47 4.74
C GLU A 29 -6.70 13.26 4.32
N LYS A 30 -5.58 12.56 4.09
CA LYS A 30 -4.32 13.19 3.69
C LYS A 30 -4.13 13.32 2.18
N HIS A 31 -5.04 12.76 1.38
CA HIS A 31 -4.84 12.58 -0.06
C HIS A 31 -3.49 11.89 -0.33
N HIS A 32 -3.23 10.85 0.47
CA HIS A 32 -1.98 10.09 0.47
C HIS A 32 -2.29 8.62 0.24
N MET A 33 -1.25 7.87 -0.09
CA MET A 33 -1.32 6.45 -0.36
C MET A 33 -0.40 5.77 0.62
N MET A 34 -0.94 4.81 1.37
CA MET A 34 -0.19 4.08 2.37
C MET A 34 0.99 3.38 1.71
N GLU A 35 2.17 3.65 2.23
CA GLU A 35 3.43 3.16 1.70
C GLU A 35 3.52 1.63 1.81
N GLY A 36 4.28 1.01 0.89
CA GLY A 36 4.64 -0.41 0.94
C GLY A 36 4.32 -1.20 -0.33
N PHE A 37 3.23 -0.89 -1.03
CA PHE A 37 2.91 -1.52 -2.31
C PHE A 37 2.10 -0.60 -3.22
N LEU A 38 2.50 -0.56 -4.49
CA LEU A 38 1.94 0.28 -5.52
C LEU A 38 1.84 -0.53 -6.80
N PHE A 39 0.67 -0.61 -7.39
CA PHE A 39 0.54 -1.08 -8.75
C PHE A 39 0.50 0.10 -9.72
N CYS A 40 1.36 0.06 -10.73
CA CYS A 40 1.56 1.13 -11.70
C CYS A 40 0.95 0.75 -13.05
N ASN A 41 -0.03 1.51 -13.53
CA ASN A 41 -0.53 1.36 -14.90
C ASN A 41 0.47 2.02 -15.87
N LEU A 42 1.52 1.27 -16.23
CA LEU A 42 2.60 1.78 -17.07
C LEU A 42 2.14 2.16 -18.48
N ASP A 43 1.08 1.51 -18.99
CA ASP A 43 0.53 1.86 -20.30
C ASP A 43 -0.10 3.26 -20.28
N TYR A 44 -0.99 3.51 -19.31
CA TYR A 44 -1.62 4.82 -19.16
C TYR A 44 -0.60 5.91 -18.80
N GLN A 45 0.37 5.62 -17.92
CA GLN A 45 1.46 6.54 -17.59
C GLN A 45 2.26 6.94 -18.84
N ARG A 46 2.57 5.99 -19.74
CA ARG A 46 3.23 6.30 -21.02
C ARG A 46 2.34 7.16 -21.94
N LYS A 47 1.06 6.80 -22.11
CA LYS A 47 0.10 7.57 -22.93
C LYS A 47 -0.07 9.03 -22.46
N LYS A 48 0.14 9.31 -21.17
CA LYS A 48 0.02 10.65 -20.58
C LYS A 48 1.36 11.35 -20.33
N ASN A 49 2.47 10.85 -20.89
CA ASN A 49 3.80 11.42 -20.71
C ASN A 49 4.17 11.62 -19.22
N PHE A 50 3.78 10.68 -18.37
CA PHE A 50 3.87 10.80 -16.91
C PHE A 50 5.28 11.21 -16.45
N THR A 51 6.32 10.55 -16.97
CA THR A 51 7.72 10.86 -16.61
C THR A 51 8.12 12.30 -16.96
N LEU A 52 7.68 12.84 -18.09
CA LEU A 52 7.97 14.23 -18.46
C LEU A 52 7.25 15.21 -17.52
N ARG A 53 5.97 14.96 -17.25
CA ARG A 53 5.19 15.78 -16.29
C ARG A 53 5.81 15.75 -14.89
N MET A 54 6.32 14.60 -14.48
CA MET A 54 7.00 14.45 -13.19
C MET A 54 8.33 15.20 -13.13
N HIS A 55 9.11 15.14 -14.20
CA HIS A 55 10.33 15.92 -14.31
C HIS A 55 10.05 17.44 -14.25
N ASP A 56 8.99 17.90 -14.90
CA ASP A 56 8.60 19.32 -14.87
C ASP A 56 8.12 19.76 -13.48
N LEU A 57 7.33 18.94 -12.79
CA LEU A 57 6.91 19.16 -11.40
C LEU A 57 8.10 19.32 -10.43
N LEU A 58 9.09 18.43 -10.57
CA LEU A 58 10.30 18.45 -9.74
C LEU A 58 11.19 19.65 -10.06
N LYS A 59 11.33 20.02 -11.34
CA LYS A 59 12.07 21.22 -11.76
C LYS A 59 11.41 22.52 -11.29
N GLY A 60 10.08 22.57 -11.30
CA GLY A 60 9.30 23.68 -10.78
C GLY A 60 9.30 23.79 -9.26
N ASN A 61 9.86 22.79 -8.56
CA ASN A 61 9.81 22.67 -7.09
C ASN A 61 8.36 22.68 -6.54
N GLU A 62 7.42 22.18 -7.35
CA GLU A 62 5.99 22.10 -7.04
C GLU A 62 5.66 20.90 -6.14
N ALA A 63 6.56 19.91 -6.08
CA ALA A 63 6.53 18.83 -5.09
C ALA A 63 7.91 18.67 -4.43
N LYS A 64 7.93 18.71 -3.09
CA LYS A 64 9.16 18.69 -2.29
C LYS A 64 9.35 17.38 -1.54
N GLY A 65 8.33 16.54 -1.51
CA GLY A 65 8.38 15.23 -0.89
C GLY A 65 7.25 14.34 -1.39
N GLU A 66 7.18 13.15 -0.83
CA GLU A 66 6.23 12.12 -1.25
C GLU A 66 4.77 12.59 -1.16
N LEU A 67 4.39 13.25 -0.06
CA LEU A 67 3.01 13.71 0.14
C LEU A 67 2.56 14.71 -0.94
N ASP A 68 3.45 15.57 -1.43
CA ASP A 68 3.12 16.51 -2.50
C ASP A 68 2.90 15.76 -3.82
N PHE A 69 3.74 14.75 -4.08
CA PHE A 69 3.60 13.89 -5.24
C PHE A 69 2.31 13.07 -5.21
N THR A 70 1.96 12.46 -4.08
CA THR A 70 0.71 11.69 -3.97
C THR A 70 -0.51 12.59 -4.15
N LYS A 71 -0.48 13.81 -3.60
CA LYS A 71 -1.55 14.80 -3.80
C LYS A 71 -1.72 15.17 -5.27
N TRP A 72 -0.61 15.40 -5.98
CA TRP A 72 -0.66 15.69 -7.42
C TRP A 72 -1.22 14.52 -8.23
N CYS A 73 -0.87 13.29 -7.86
CA CYS A 73 -1.37 12.07 -8.50
C CYS A 73 -2.80 11.69 -8.09
N TRP A 74 -3.33 12.25 -6.99
CA TRP A 74 -4.59 11.84 -6.36
C TRP A 74 -5.80 11.71 -7.32
N PRO A 75 -6.03 12.63 -8.28
CA PRO A 75 -7.14 12.51 -9.23
C PRO A 75 -7.07 11.28 -10.13
N ASN A 76 -5.90 10.63 -10.23
CA ASN A 76 -5.63 9.45 -11.03
C ASN A 76 -5.14 8.27 -10.17
N MET A 77 -5.54 8.23 -8.89
CA MET A 77 -5.30 7.08 -8.01
C MET A 77 -6.57 6.27 -7.79
N LYS A 78 -6.41 4.95 -7.70
CA LYS A 78 -7.50 4.02 -7.40
C LYS A 78 -7.20 3.22 -6.14
N ALA A 79 -8.24 3.06 -5.31
CA ALA A 79 -8.11 2.33 -4.06
C ALA A 79 -7.98 0.82 -4.28
N LEU A 80 -7.00 0.22 -3.62
CA LEU A 80 -6.98 -1.20 -3.28
C LEU A 80 -7.65 -1.42 -1.92
N GLY A 81 -8.00 -2.66 -1.63
CA GLY A 81 -8.44 -3.07 -0.29
C GLY A 81 -7.28 -3.08 0.71
N ILE A 82 -7.61 -2.98 2.00
CA ILE A 82 -6.62 -2.85 3.09
C ILE A 82 -5.76 -4.11 3.27
N GLU A 83 -6.18 -5.26 2.74
CA GLU A 83 -5.42 -6.50 2.66
C GLU A 83 -4.09 -6.34 1.90
N TYR A 84 -3.97 -5.30 1.07
CA TYR A 84 -2.72 -4.92 0.39
C TYR A 84 -1.75 -4.09 1.24
N CYS A 85 -2.13 -3.67 2.44
CA CYS A 85 -1.25 -2.95 3.37
C CYS A 85 -1.65 -3.20 4.82
N VAL A 86 -1.46 -4.44 5.29
CA VAL A 86 -1.73 -4.80 6.69
C VAL A 86 -0.47 -4.57 7.52
N PHE A 87 -0.57 -3.80 8.61
CA PHE A 87 0.54 -3.65 9.56
C PHE A 87 0.44 -4.68 10.70
N PRO A 88 1.58 -5.16 11.25
CA PRO A 88 1.58 -5.92 12.49
C PRO A 88 0.81 -5.23 13.62
N TYR A 89 0.89 -3.90 13.73
CA TYR A 89 0.15 -3.12 14.72
C TYR A 89 -1.37 -3.39 14.70
N TYR A 90 -1.97 -3.69 13.54
CA TYR A 90 -3.40 -3.98 13.46
C TYR A 90 -3.83 -5.20 14.28
N TYR A 91 -2.92 -6.11 14.59
CA TYR A 91 -3.20 -7.27 15.44
C TYR A 91 -3.24 -6.95 16.93
N THR A 92 -2.75 -5.78 17.36
CA THR A 92 -2.89 -5.33 18.76
C THR A 92 -4.20 -4.60 19.01
N ILE A 93 -4.87 -4.13 17.95
CA ILE A 93 -6.14 -3.40 18.03
C ILE A 93 -7.29 -4.39 18.22
N LYS A 94 -8.07 -4.21 19.28
CA LYS A 94 -9.28 -5.02 19.56
C LYS A 94 -10.55 -4.41 18.97
N ASP A 95 -10.60 -3.09 18.90
CA ASP A 95 -11.71 -2.32 18.35
C ASP A 95 -11.19 -1.25 17.40
N PHE A 96 -11.62 -1.32 16.15
CA PHE A 96 -11.22 -0.40 15.08
C PHE A 96 -12.11 0.85 15.00
N SER A 97 -13.16 0.97 15.81
CA SER A 97 -14.08 2.12 15.81
C SER A 97 -13.33 3.45 15.88
N ASN A 98 -12.31 3.53 16.75
CA ASN A 98 -11.47 4.71 16.96
C ASN A 98 -10.07 4.61 16.33
N ALA A 99 -9.81 3.58 15.51
CA ALA A 99 -8.52 3.44 14.86
C ALA A 99 -8.34 4.53 13.78
N TYR A 100 -7.11 5.03 13.65
CA TYR A 100 -6.73 5.92 12.57
C TYR A 100 -6.60 5.13 11.26
N LEU A 101 -7.73 4.95 10.59
CA LEU A 101 -7.90 4.16 9.38
C LEU A 101 -9.14 4.67 8.63
N ASN A 102 -9.11 4.63 7.30
CA ASN A 102 -10.27 4.99 6.47
C ASN A 102 -11.51 4.16 6.85
N GLU A 103 -12.68 4.81 6.95
CA GLU A 103 -13.97 4.16 7.27
C GLU A 103 -14.31 2.98 6.36
N ASN A 104 -13.93 3.04 5.08
CA ASN A 104 -14.16 1.92 4.16
C ASN A 104 -13.29 0.71 4.52
N TYR A 105 -12.07 0.94 5.01
CA TYR A 105 -11.17 -0.12 5.44
C TYR A 105 -11.52 -0.68 6.82
N LYS A 106 -12.11 0.13 7.71
CA LYS A 106 -12.64 -0.38 9.00
C LYS A 106 -13.66 -1.49 8.83
N LYS A 107 -14.38 -1.52 7.71
CA LYS A 107 -15.37 -2.57 7.39
C LYS A 107 -14.72 -3.91 7.02
N THR A 108 -13.52 -3.90 6.46
CA THR A 108 -12.84 -5.09 5.92
C THR A 108 -11.56 -5.46 6.67
N ILE A 109 -11.08 -4.61 7.60
CA ILE A 109 -9.80 -4.80 8.29
C ILE A 109 -9.72 -6.10 9.11
N LEU A 110 -10.84 -6.57 9.68
CA LEU A 110 -10.86 -7.83 10.41
C LEU A 110 -10.61 -9.02 9.49
N GLU A 111 -11.18 -9.01 8.29
CA GLU A 111 -10.94 -10.03 7.28
C GLU A 111 -9.52 -9.94 6.72
N ALA A 112 -9.05 -8.73 6.42
CA ALA A 112 -7.69 -8.48 5.94
C ALA A 112 -6.60 -8.91 6.95
N ARG A 113 -6.90 -8.87 8.26
CA ARG A 113 -5.99 -9.40 9.29
C ARG A 113 -5.88 -10.91 9.25
N GLU A 114 -6.97 -11.62 8.99
CA GLU A 114 -6.92 -13.09 8.90
C GLU A 114 -6.32 -13.54 7.57
N ASN A 115 -6.58 -12.79 6.49
CA ASN A 115 -6.14 -13.11 5.13
C ASN A 115 -5.44 -11.92 4.45
N PRO A 116 -4.27 -11.47 4.95
CA PRO A 116 -3.56 -10.37 4.31
C PRO A 116 -3.04 -10.81 2.94
N THR A 117 -3.16 -9.98 1.91
CA THR A 117 -2.39 -10.16 0.68
C THR A 117 -0.94 -9.76 0.91
N ILE A 118 -0.76 -8.65 1.64
CA ILE A 118 0.54 -8.07 1.96
C ILE A 118 0.58 -7.71 3.45
N ILE A 119 1.66 -8.09 4.12
CA ILE A 119 2.00 -7.54 5.43
C ILE A 119 3.21 -6.61 5.32
N HIS A 120 3.03 -5.39 5.83
CA HIS A 120 4.04 -4.33 5.82
C HIS A 120 4.59 -4.13 7.24
N TYR A 121 5.85 -4.52 7.46
CA TYR A 121 6.57 -4.24 8.71
C TYR A 121 7.12 -2.81 8.71
N ASP A 122 6.24 -1.81 8.79
CA ASP A 122 6.63 -0.40 8.83
C ASP A 122 6.99 0.05 10.26
N ALA A 123 8.17 0.63 10.43
CA ALA A 123 8.65 1.11 11.71
C ALA A 123 7.86 2.33 12.21
N TRP A 124 7.31 3.15 11.31
CA TRP A 124 6.48 4.30 11.70
C TRP A 124 5.17 3.86 12.39
N TRP A 125 4.68 2.68 12.02
CA TRP A 125 3.56 2.00 12.67
C TRP A 125 3.98 1.09 13.83
N GLY A 126 5.20 1.26 14.35
CA GLY A 126 5.71 0.53 15.50
C GLY A 126 6.05 -0.94 15.23
N ALA A 127 6.14 -1.35 13.96
CA ALA A 127 6.56 -2.71 13.65
C ALA A 127 8.07 -2.87 13.87
N VAL A 128 8.44 -3.79 14.76
CA VAL A 128 9.81 -4.29 14.86
C VAL A 128 10.08 -5.17 13.64
N LYS A 129 11.25 -5.02 13.02
CA LYS A 129 11.61 -5.84 11.86
C LYS A 129 11.77 -7.30 12.28
N PRO A 130 11.18 -8.25 11.53
CA PRO A 130 11.17 -9.66 11.93
C PRO A 130 12.54 -10.33 11.88
N TRP A 131 13.49 -9.80 11.09
CA TRP A 131 14.88 -10.26 11.07
C TRP A 131 15.70 -9.78 12.27
N ASP A 132 15.28 -8.71 12.95
CA ASP A 132 15.93 -8.22 14.18
C ASP A 132 15.30 -8.86 15.43
N TYR A 133 13.99 -9.16 15.39
CA TYR A 133 13.27 -9.81 16.49
C TYR A 133 12.27 -10.86 15.97
N PRO A 134 12.69 -12.14 15.86
CA PRO A 134 11.88 -13.21 15.24
C PRO A 134 10.70 -13.68 16.11
N PHE A 135 10.58 -13.19 17.35
CA PHE A 135 9.44 -13.42 18.24
C PHE A 135 8.44 -12.24 18.23
N GLY A 136 8.63 -11.29 17.31
CA GLY A 136 7.78 -10.13 17.14
C GLY A 136 6.39 -10.47 16.62
N LEU A 137 5.49 -9.49 16.73
CA LEU A 137 4.11 -9.63 16.25
C LEU A 137 4.11 -9.95 14.75
N LYS A 138 3.51 -11.08 14.40
CA LYS A 138 3.45 -11.61 13.03
C LYS A 138 4.81 -11.84 12.37
N ALA A 139 5.88 -12.01 13.15
CA ALA A 139 7.20 -12.37 12.61
C ALA A 139 7.19 -13.76 11.96
N ASP A 140 6.28 -14.65 12.38
CA ASP A 140 6.06 -15.98 11.80
C ASP A 140 5.77 -15.93 10.29
N LEU A 141 5.00 -14.94 9.81
CA LEU A 141 4.72 -14.80 8.38
C LEU A 141 5.99 -14.52 7.57
N TRP A 142 6.88 -13.68 8.09
CA TRP A 142 8.17 -13.40 7.45
C TRP A 142 9.12 -14.60 7.54
N LEU A 143 9.20 -15.27 8.68
CA LEU A 143 10.03 -16.47 8.85
C LEU A 143 9.59 -17.61 7.93
N ASN A 144 8.28 -17.80 7.76
CA ASN A 144 7.70 -18.78 6.85
C ASN A 144 8.01 -18.46 5.38
N ALA A 145 8.04 -17.18 5.01
CA ALA A 145 8.49 -16.75 3.68
C ALA A 145 10.00 -16.99 3.52
N LEU A 146 10.80 -16.62 4.53
CA LEU A 146 12.26 -16.81 4.52
C LEU A 146 12.62 -18.28 4.34
N ALA A 147 11.95 -19.19 5.04
CA ALA A 147 12.20 -20.64 4.97
C ALA A 147 11.95 -21.24 3.57
N LYS A 148 11.23 -20.53 2.69
CA LYS A 148 10.93 -20.93 1.31
C LYS A 148 11.82 -20.21 0.28
N THR A 149 12.68 -19.30 0.72
CA THR A 149 13.67 -18.63 -0.13
C THR A 149 15.00 -19.40 -0.12
N PRO A 150 15.68 -19.55 -1.28
CA PRO A 150 16.98 -20.21 -1.38
C PRO A 150 18.08 -19.58 -0.53
#